data_AF-A0A4P8L3N5-F1
#
_entry.id   AF-A0A4P8L3N5-F1
#
_cell.length_a   1.000
_cell.length_b   1.000
_cell.length_c   1.000
_cell.angle_alpha   90.00
_cell.angle_beta   90.00
_cell.angle_gamma   90.00
#
_symmetry.space_group_name_H-M   'P 1'
#
loop_
_entity.id
_entity.type
_entity.pdbx_description
1 polymer ?
#
loop_
_entity_poly.entity_id
_entity_poly.type
_entity_poly.pdbx_seq_one_letter_code
_entity_poly.pdbx_strand_id
1 'polypeptide(L)'
;MTFQPCPPTSLNIPRILPQTCQAVIRSDSCPVPPIFRFLQEKGNISEEEMFHVFNCGIGYVLVAKEEHSEEVAGRLTGMGYPSYATGEIVARQPGAPQIRMA
;
A
#
# COMPACT_ATOMS: atom_id res chain seq x y z
N MET A 1 -4.55 -17.55 -13.38
CA MET A 1 -5.62 -17.11 -12.47
C MET A 1 -5.07 -17.36 -11.07
N THR A 2 -4.78 -16.40 -10.21
CA THR A 2 -5.32 -15.04 -10.01
C THR A 2 -4.18 -14.12 -9.54
N PHE A 3 -4.03 -12.95 -10.17
CA PHE A 3 -3.41 -11.79 -9.51
C PHE A 3 -4.56 -10.89 -9.08
N GLN A 4 -4.71 -10.73 -7.77
CA GLN A 4 -5.52 -9.71 -7.13
C GLN A 4 -4.69 -9.16 -5.95
N PRO A 5 -4.76 -7.86 -5.68
CA PRO A 5 -3.72 -6.84 -5.93
C PRO A 5 -2.88 -6.36 -4.71
N CYS A 6 -2.16 -5.25 -4.87
CA CYS A 6 -1.07 -4.65 -4.07
C CYS A 6 -1.23 -4.36 -2.55
N PRO A 7 -0.10 -4.40 -1.80
CA PRO A 7 0.48 -3.10 -1.48
C PRO A 7 2.01 -3.09 -1.48
N PRO A 8 2.61 -1.90 -1.52
CA PRO A 8 4.02 -1.75 -1.23
C PRO A 8 4.31 -0.80 -0.07
N THR A 9 5.47 -1.04 0.49
CA THR A 9 6.14 -0.34 1.60
C THR A 9 5.71 -0.75 3.01
N SER A 10 5.60 -2.06 3.25
CA SER A 10 5.55 -2.60 4.61
C SER A 10 6.64 -2.02 5.52
N LEU A 11 7.82 -1.69 4.96
CA LEU A 11 8.92 -1.09 5.69
C LEU A 11 8.79 0.44 5.89
N ASN A 12 8.05 1.16 5.04
CA ASN A 12 7.99 2.63 5.14
C ASN A 12 6.80 3.12 5.95
N ILE A 13 5.64 2.47 5.86
CA ILE A 13 4.44 2.86 6.62
C ILE A 13 4.70 2.90 8.15
N PRO A 14 5.41 1.93 8.77
CA PRO A 14 5.65 1.95 10.21
C PRO A 14 6.53 3.13 10.65
N ARG A 15 7.29 3.74 9.74
CA ARG A 15 8.18 4.88 10.05
C ARG A 15 7.41 6.15 10.38
N ILE A 16 6.17 6.27 9.91
CA ILE A 16 5.30 7.44 10.13
C ILE A 16 4.13 7.13 11.08
N LEU A 17 3.93 5.86 11.44
CA LEU A 17 2.77 5.41 12.19
C LEU A 17 3.07 5.29 13.69
N PRO A 18 2.25 5.87 14.58
CA PRO A 18 2.41 5.68 16.02
C PRO A 18 2.43 4.20 16.42
N GLN A 19 3.15 3.86 17.50
CA GLN A 19 3.27 2.49 18.00
C GLN A 19 1.92 1.86 18.40
N THR A 20 0.94 2.69 18.76
CA THR A 20 -0.42 2.31 19.14
C THR A 20 -1.38 2.16 17.96
N CYS A 21 -0.92 2.40 16.73
CA CYS A 21 -1.72 2.34 15.52
C CYS A 21 -1.30 1.15 14.64
N GLN A 22 -2.27 0.60 13.91
CA GLN A 22 -2.09 -0.45 12.92
C GLN A 22 -2.65 0.02 11.59
N ALA A 23 -1.87 -0.10 10.52
CA ALA A 23 -2.34 0.13 9.16
C ALA A 23 -2.97 -1.16 8.62
N VAL A 24 -4.22 -1.06 8.19
CA VAL A 24 -4.96 -2.14 7.53
C VAL A 24 -4.99 -1.82 6.06
N ILE A 25 -4.29 -2.61 5.25
CA ILE A 25 -4.07 -2.31 3.84
C ILE A 25 -4.85 -3.26 2.97
N ARG A 26 -5.64 -2.70 2.06
CA ARG A 26 -6.40 -3.45 1.06
C ARG A 26 -5.49 -3.82 -0.09
N SER A 27 -5.31 -5.12 -0.25
CA SER A 27 -4.65 -5.72 -1.39
C SER A 27 -5.20 -5.14 -2.71
N ASP A 28 -6.52 -5.03 -2.88
CA ASP A 28 -7.12 -4.66 -4.16
C ASP A 28 -7.23 -3.20 -4.56
N SER A 29 -6.52 -2.33 -3.86
CA SER A 29 -6.71 -0.90 -3.97
C SER A 29 -6.02 -0.24 -5.17
N CYS A 30 -4.93 -0.79 -5.70
CA CYS A 30 -4.18 -0.14 -6.78
C CYS A 30 -3.62 -1.11 -7.82
N PRO A 31 -3.48 -0.66 -9.08
CA PRO A 31 -2.93 -1.47 -10.16
C PRO A 31 -1.41 -1.61 -10.00
N VAL A 32 -0.91 -2.83 -10.20
CA VAL A 32 0.53 -3.11 -10.26
C VAL A 32 1.04 -2.88 -11.69
N PRO A 33 2.02 -1.98 -11.92
CA PRO A 33 2.56 -1.75 -13.26
C PRO A 33 3.16 -3.03 -13.89
N PRO A 34 2.95 -3.27 -15.20
CA PRO A 34 3.39 -4.51 -15.87
C PRO A 34 4.89 -4.83 -15.76
N ILE A 35 5.73 -3.81 -15.57
CA ILE A 35 7.18 -4.00 -15.40
C ILE A 35 7.53 -4.85 -14.18
N PHE A 36 6.77 -4.76 -13.09
CA PHE A 36 7.03 -5.57 -11.89
C PHE A 36 6.77 -7.05 -12.13
N ARG A 37 5.74 -7.36 -12.93
CA ARG A 37 5.49 -8.74 -13.38
C ARG A 37 6.64 -9.26 -14.23
N PHE A 38 7.13 -8.46 -15.17
CA PHE A 38 8.28 -8.82 -15.99
C PHE A 38 9.53 -9.08 -15.12
N LEU A 39 9.81 -8.21 -14.14
CA LEU A 39 10.94 -8.38 -13.22
C LEU A 39 10.79 -9.63 -12.35
N GLN A 40 9.60 -9.88 -11.82
CA GLN A 40 9.30 -11.06 -11.01
C GLN A 40 9.56 -12.35 -11.81
N GLU A 41 8.97 -12.45 -13.01
CA GLU A 41 9.08 -13.63 -13.86
C GLU A 41 10.52 -13.85 -14.34
N LYS A 42 11.25 -12.80 -14.72
CA LYS A 42 12.64 -12.92 -15.20
C LYS A 42 13.65 -13.13 -14.10
N GLY A 43 13.42 -12.56 -12.92
CA GLY A 43 14.30 -12.70 -11.76
C GLY A 43 14.00 -13.92 -10.90
N ASN A 44 12.92 -14.67 -11.18
CA ASN A 44 12.42 -15.75 -10.33
C ASN A 44 12.23 -15.28 -8.87
N ILE A 45 11.62 -14.10 -8.70
CA ILE A 45 11.45 -13.41 -7.41
C ILE A 45 10.12 -13.84 -6.79
N SER A 46 10.13 -14.18 -5.50
CA SER A 46 8.88 -14.48 -4.78
C SER A 46 8.02 -13.23 -4.65
N GLU A 47 6.72 -13.40 -4.50
CA GLU A 47 5.80 -12.28 -4.29
C GLU A 47 6.13 -11.49 -3.01
N GLU A 48 6.52 -12.17 -1.94
CA GLU A 48 6.96 -11.54 -0.68
C GLU A 48 8.20 -10.66 -0.87
N GLU A 49 9.19 -11.15 -1.62
CA GLU A 49 10.42 -10.40 -1.92
C GLU A 49 10.13 -9.21 -2.85
N MET A 50 9.20 -9.37 -3.82
CA MET A 50 8.75 -8.27 -4.66
C MET A 50 8.22 -7.11 -3.83
N PHE A 51 7.41 -7.38 -2.80
CA PHE A 51 6.85 -6.34 -1.92
C PHE A 51 7.84 -5.78 -0.90
N HIS A 52 8.87 -6.53 -0.53
CA HIS A 52 9.95 -6.05 0.32
C HIS A 52 10.91 -5.11 -0.40
N VAL A 53 11.23 -5.41 -1.66
CA VAL A 53 12.26 -4.70 -2.42
C VAL A 53 11.67 -3.59 -3.27
N PHE A 54 10.52 -3.82 -3.89
CA PHE A 54 9.93 -2.91 -4.86
C PHE A 54 8.73 -2.17 -4.31
N ASN A 55 8.53 -0.98 -4.85
CA ASN A 55 7.37 -0.16 -4.55
C ASN A 55 6.10 -0.61 -5.28
N CYS A 56 6.12 -1.67 -6.09
CA CYS A 56 4.97 -2.25 -6.82
C CYS A 56 3.85 -1.29 -7.32
N GLY A 57 4.18 -0.04 -7.68
CA GLY A 57 3.21 0.97 -8.13
C GLY A 57 2.77 2.04 -7.13
N ILE A 58 3.10 1.95 -5.83
CA ILE A 58 2.84 3.03 -4.85
C ILE A 58 4.15 3.71 -4.45
N GLY A 59 4.34 4.94 -4.95
CA GLY A 59 5.48 5.78 -4.57
C GLY A 59 5.31 6.52 -3.25
N TYR A 60 4.06 6.84 -2.87
CA TYR A 60 3.73 7.62 -1.68
C TYR A 60 2.48 7.08 -0.98
N VAL A 61 2.48 7.17 0.35
CA VAL A 61 1.32 6.89 1.20
C VAL A 61 1.00 8.17 1.97
N LEU A 62 -0.27 8.57 1.95
CA LEU A 62 -0.78 9.69 2.72
C LEU A 62 -1.78 9.15 3.74
N VAL A 63 -1.68 9.66 4.98
CA VAL A 63 -2.64 9.37 6.04
C VAL A 63 -3.42 10.66 6.30
N ALA A 64 -4.73 10.58 6.12
CA ALA A 64 -5.66 11.69 6.32
C ALA A 64 -6.85 11.22 7.16
N LYS A 65 -7.62 12.16 7.69
CA LYS A 65 -8.93 11.82 8.25
C LYS A 65 -9.83 11.25 7.15
N GLU A 66 -10.68 10.30 7.53
CA GLU A 66 -11.62 9.63 6.63
C GLU A 66 -12.46 10.64 5.83
N GLU A 67 -13.00 11.66 6.50
CA GLU A 67 -13.82 12.74 5.92
C GLU A 67 -13.11 13.57 4.83
N HIS A 68 -11.78 13.51 4.75
CA HIS A 68 -10.98 14.22 3.74
C HIS A 68 -10.31 13.29 2.72
N SER A 69 -10.40 11.97 2.91
CA SER A 69 -9.64 11.00 2.11
C SER A 69 -9.99 11.05 0.62
N GLU A 70 -11.28 11.12 0.29
CA GLU A 70 -11.76 11.21 -1.09
C GLU A 70 -11.41 12.56 -1.74
N GLU A 71 -11.55 13.67 -1.01
CA GLU A 71 -11.19 14.99 -1.53
C GLU A 71 -9.70 15.05 -1.87
N VAL A 72 -8.84 14.57 -0.97
CA VAL A 72 -7.39 14.53 -1.17
C VAL A 72 -7.04 13.65 -2.38
N ALA A 73 -7.61 12.45 -2.48
CA ALA A 73 -7.38 11.55 -3.59
C ALA A 73 -7.84 12.15 -4.93
N GLY A 74 -9.00 12.80 -4.95
CA GLY A 74 -9.54 13.49 -6.12
C GLY A 74 -8.65 14.63 -6.58
N ARG A 75 -8.16 15.47 -5.66
CA ARG A 75 -7.24 16.58 -5.98
C ARG A 75 -5.91 16.09 -6.54
N LEU A 76 -5.30 15.07 -5.93
CA LEU A 76 -4.06 14.48 -6.42
C LEU A 76 -4.25 13.89 -7.82
N THR A 77 -5.35 13.17 -8.03
CA THR A 77 -5.68 12.62 -9.35
C THR A 77 -5.87 13.72 -10.39
N GLY A 78 -6.56 14.82 -10.04
CA GLY A 78 -6.73 15.99 -10.91
C GLY A 78 -5.43 16.72 -11.24
N MET A 79 -4.41 16.60 -10.38
CA MET A 79 -3.05 17.11 -10.64
C MET A 79 -2.18 16.16 -11.46
N GLY A 80 -2.71 15.00 -11.89
CA GLY A 80 -1.98 14.00 -12.66
C GLY A 80 -1.25 12.96 -11.81
N TYR A 81 -1.59 12.83 -10.52
CA TYR A 81 -1.08 11.80 -9.62
C TYR A 81 -2.18 10.78 -9.30
N PRO A 82 -2.28 9.66 -10.03
CA PRO A 82 -3.26 8.61 -9.75
C PRO A 82 -3.20 8.19 -8.29
N SER A 83 -4.32 8.34 -7.59
CA SER A 83 -4.40 8.15 -6.14
C SER A 83 -5.56 7.23 -5.80
N TYR A 84 -5.33 6.32 -4.85
CA TYR A 84 -6.27 5.27 -4.51
C TYR A 84 -6.46 5.22 -2.99
N ALA A 85 -7.68 4.91 -2.54
CA ALA A 85 -7.92 4.59 -1.15
C ALA A 85 -7.34 3.20 -0.85
N THR A 86 -6.22 3.16 -0.11
CA THR A 86 -5.44 1.93 0.10
C THR A 86 -5.75 1.20 1.40
N GLY A 87 -6.58 1.77 2.27
CA GLY A 87 -6.94 1.16 3.54
C GLY A 87 -7.25 2.17 4.63
N GLU A 88 -7.03 1.77 5.88
CA GLU A 88 -7.38 2.55 7.07
C GLU A 88 -6.33 2.40 8.18
N ILE A 89 -6.34 3.34 9.12
CA ILE A 89 -5.53 3.27 10.34
C ILE A 89 -6.47 2.98 11.52
N VAL A 90 -6.20 1.89 12.23
CA VAL A 90 -6.98 1.44 13.40
C VAL A 90 -6.12 1.37 14.65
N ALA A 91 -6.75 1.21 15.81
CA ALA A 91 -6.05 0.94 17.06
C ALA A 91 -5.33 -0.43 16.98
N ARG A 92 -4.05 -0.45 17.36
CA ARG A 92 -3.24 -1.67 17.38
C ARG A 92 -3.49 -2.47 18.64
N GLN A 93 -3.81 -3.75 18.46
CA GLN A 93 -3.89 -4.69 19.58
C GLN A 93 -2.49 -5.03 20.14
N PRO A 94 -2.34 -5.25 21.45
CA PRO A 94 -1.07 -5.66 22.04
C PRO A 94 -0.46 -6.87 21.32
N GLY A 95 0.81 -6.77 20.90
CA GLY A 95 1.53 -7.84 20.20
C GLY A 95 1.20 -8.01 18.71
N ALA A 96 0.18 -7.33 18.17
CA ALA A 96 -0.13 -7.39 16.74
C ALA A 96 0.95 -6.67 15.91
N PRO A 97 1.16 -7.01 14.62
CA PRO A 97 2.03 -6.24 13.73
C PRO A 97 1.46 -4.82 13.50
N GLN A 98 2.32 -3.83 13.19
CA GLN A 98 1.84 -2.49 12.82
C GLN A 98 1.17 -2.44 11.44
N ILE A 99 1.29 -3.50 10.63
CA ILE A 99 0.66 -3.62 9.32
C ILE A 99 -0.11 -4.94 9.26
N ARG A 100 -1.33 -4.87 8.74
CA ARG A 100 -2.18 -6.03 8.47
C ARG A 100 -2.72 -5.91 7.04
N MET A 101 -2.70 -7.02 6.32
CA MET A 101 -3.35 -7.16 5.02
C MET A 101 -4.83 -7.48 5.22
N ALA A 102 -5.70 -6.81 4.47
CA ALA A 102 -7.14 -7.06 4.39
C ALA A 102 -7.54 -7.58 3.00
#